data_AF-A0A3B0R5Q7-F1
#
_entry.id   AF-A0A3B0R5Q7-F1
#
_cell.length_a   1.000
_cell.length_b   1.000
_cell.length_c   1.000
_cell.angle_alpha   90.00
_cell.angle_beta   90.00
_cell.angle_gamma   90.00
#
_symmetry.space_group_name_H-M   'P 1'
#
loop_
_entity.id
_entity.type
_entity.pdbx_description
1 polymer ?
#
loop_
_entity_poly.entity_id
_entity_poly.type
_entity_poly.pdbx_seq_one_letter_code
_entity_poly.pdbx_strand_id
1 'polypeptide(L)'
;MSKATEDFETQLNTDKNKMTAAQLLVHASRKSGKSVGKITRDWWRLRRGKGKLSLLEYVTWQVYDDRFSQEEKERFVSTAVHWPLTSDSCDRTWDAATEDKFLADTILRAHDLPVPETVAVIDRTIRIFGDTPKLATPDELRAFLTKDGNLPLFGKALRGIGSFGVIHISGADETHIHLKSMDSVTYEDFLKTVIGDTSYVLQRVVQNHSMIDDFCCATATVRLVTLVRENDVRFPFAAFSIPG
;
A
#
# COMPACT_ATOMS: atom_id res chain seq x y z
N MET A 1 -14.81 15.47 3.35
CA MET A 1 -13.52 14.81 3.05
C MET A 1 -13.28 13.80 4.15
N SER A 2 -13.06 12.53 3.82
CA SER A 2 -12.78 11.52 4.86
C SER A 2 -11.39 11.76 5.44
N LYS A 3 -11.21 11.49 6.73
CA LYS A 3 -9.91 11.57 7.41
C LYS A 3 -8.82 10.75 6.69
N ALA A 4 -9.20 9.67 6.01
CA ALA A 4 -8.29 8.87 5.18
C ALA A 4 -7.74 9.60 3.94
N THR A 5 -8.49 10.56 3.38
CA THR A 5 -8.05 11.38 2.24
C THR A 5 -7.04 12.45 2.70
N GLU A 6 -7.29 13.06 3.87
CA GLU A 6 -6.34 13.97 4.51
C GLU A 6 -5.06 13.25 4.96
N ASP A 7 -5.17 12.06 5.54
CA ASP A 7 -4.02 11.28 5.99
C ASP A 7 -3.14 10.82 4.81
N PHE A 8 -3.73 10.44 3.68
CA PHE A 8 -3.00 10.03 2.47
C PHE A 8 -2.30 11.21 1.76
N GLU A 9 -2.95 12.37 1.63
CA GLU A 9 -2.33 13.58 1.08
C GLU A 9 -1.25 14.16 2.02
N THR A 10 -1.45 14.04 3.33
CA THR A 10 -0.47 14.47 4.36
C THR A 10 0.74 13.53 4.40
N GLN A 11 0.54 12.22 4.20
CA GLN A 11 1.64 11.23 4.15
C GLN A 11 2.42 11.25 2.84
N LEU A 12 1.77 11.50 1.69
CA LEU A 12 2.50 11.85 0.47
C LEU A 12 3.26 13.19 0.60
N ASN A 13 2.89 14.05 1.55
CA ASN A 13 3.49 15.36 1.82
C ASN A 13 4.55 15.41 2.91
N THR A 14 4.75 14.35 3.68
CA THR A 14 5.72 14.33 4.78
C THR A 14 7.02 13.67 4.34
N ASP A 15 7.84 14.44 3.62
CA ASP A 15 9.29 14.20 3.59
C ASP A 15 10.04 15.52 3.46
N LYS A 16 11.01 15.73 4.35
CA LYS A 16 11.88 16.93 4.43
C LYS A 16 12.84 17.08 3.23
N ASN A 17 12.60 16.37 2.14
CA ASN A 17 13.48 16.31 0.96
C ASN A 17 12.71 16.38 -0.38
N LYS A 18 11.57 17.07 -0.43
CA LYS A 18 10.82 17.21 -1.68
C LYS A 18 11.55 18.13 -2.66
N MET A 19 11.82 17.58 -3.85
CA MET A 19 12.23 18.38 -5.00
C MET A 19 11.21 19.49 -5.26
N THR A 20 11.70 20.73 -5.32
CA THR A 20 10.89 21.89 -5.72
C THR A 20 10.35 21.71 -7.13
N ALA A 21 9.31 22.46 -7.50
CA ALA A 21 8.77 22.44 -8.86
C ALA A 21 9.85 22.69 -9.92
N ALA A 22 10.78 23.62 -9.64
CA ALA A 22 11.92 23.89 -10.53
C ALA A 22 12.83 22.65 -10.66
N GLN A 23 13.15 21.98 -9.56
CA GLN A 23 13.98 20.77 -9.57
C GLN A 23 13.29 19.62 -10.33
N LEU A 24 11.99 19.43 -10.17
CA LEU A 24 11.20 18.42 -10.91
C LEU A 24 11.22 18.68 -12.43
N LEU A 25 11.03 19.94 -12.84
CA LEU A 25 11.06 20.32 -14.26
C LEU A 25 12.46 20.14 -14.86
N VAL A 26 13.52 20.52 -14.13
CA VAL A 26 14.91 20.30 -14.55
C VAL A 26 15.22 18.81 -14.64
N HIS A 27 14.75 18.01 -13.68
CA HIS A 27 14.91 16.56 -13.72
C HIS A 27 14.27 15.95 -14.96
N ALA A 28 13.02 16.28 -15.24
CA ALA A 28 12.29 15.80 -16.41
C ALA A 28 12.96 16.25 -17.72
N SER A 29 13.43 17.50 -17.78
CA SER A 29 14.16 18.04 -18.93
C SER A 29 15.46 17.26 -19.19
N ARG A 30 16.26 17.02 -18.14
CA ARG A 30 17.50 16.24 -18.25
C ARG A 30 17.25 14.80 -18.68
N LYS A 31 16.20 14.16 -18.15
CA LYS A 31 15.87 12.76 -18.47
C LYS A 31 15.33 12.58 -19.90
N SER A 32 14.59 13.55 -20.41
CA SER A 32 13.95 13.46 -21.74
C SER A 32 14.72 14.14 -22.86
N GLY A 33 15.74 14.95 -22.55
CA GLY A 33 16.41 15.83 -23.52
C GLY A 33 15.56 16.99 -24.02
N LYS A 34 14.31 17.14 -23.53
CA LYS A 34 13.40 18.23 -23.91
C LYS A 34 13.71 19.49 -23.13
N SER A 35 13.48 20.66 -23.73
CA SER A 35 13.62 21.93 -23.01
C SER A 35 12.59 22.04 -21.88
N VAL A 36 12.98 22.71 -20.79
CA VAL A 36 12.10 22.98 -19.64
C VAL A 36 10.79 23.65 -20.09
N GLY A 37 10.84 24.59 -21.05
CA GLY A 37 9.64 25.24 -21.58
C GLY A 37 8.67 24.27 -22.26
N LYS A 38 9.18 23.28 -23.02
CA LYS A 38 8.35 22.24 -23.65
C LYS A 38 7.70 21.35 -22.60
N ILE A 39 8.47 20.94 -21.59
CA ILE A 39 7.98 20.15 -20.45
C ILE A 39 6.90 20.89 -19.66
N THR A 40 7.15 22.16 -19.31
CA THR A 40 6.19 22.99 -18.58
C THR A 40 4.89 23.14 -19.36
N ARG A 41 4.95 23.42 -20.67
CA ARG A 41 3.76 23.56 -21.51
C ARG A 41 2.95 22.27 -21.57
N ASP A 42 3.64 21.13 -21.76
CA ASP A 42 3.00 19.81 -21.82
C ASP A 42 2.27 19.50 -20.51
N TRP A 43 2.97 19.60 -19.38
CA TRP A 43 2.39 19.40 -18.06
C TRP A 43 1.21 20.33 -17.80
N TRP A 44 1.33 21.63 -18.14
CA TRP A 44 0.29 22.60 -17.80
C TRP A 44 -1.01 22.37 -18.56
N ARG A 45 -0.92 21.83 -19.79
CA ARG A 45 -2.08 21.33 -20.53
C ARG A 45 -2.72 20.14 -19.81
N LEU A 46 -1.94 19.13 -19.41
CA LEU A 46 -2.46 17.93 -18.72
C LEU A 46 -3.06 18.26 -17.35
N ARG A 47 -2.49 19.23 -16.63
CA ARG A 47 -3.02 19.77 -15.37
C ARG A 47 -4.41 20.39 -15.53
N ARG A 48 -4.70 21.01 -16.67
CA ARG A 48 -6.00 21.59 -16.99
C ARG A 48 -6.97 20.61 -17.67
N GLY A 49 -6.46 19.47 -18.11
CA GLY A 49 -7.24 18.41 -18.70
C GLY A 49 -8.07 17.63 -17.67
N LYS A 50 -8.81 16.62 -18.18
CA LYS A 50 -9.72 15.79 -17.37
C LYS A 50 -9.02 15.10 -16.19
N GLY A 51 -7.78 14.65 -16.40
CA GLY A 51 -6.98 13.96 -15.39
C GLY A 51 -6.39 14.85 -14.30
N LYS A 52 -6.38 16.18 -14.48
CA LYS A 52 -5.83 17.18 -13.55
C LYS A 52 -4.44 16.85 -12.96
N LEU A 53 -3.54 16.36 -13.81
CA LEU A 53 -2.25 15.79 -13.40
C LEU A 53 -1.37 16.80 -12.64
N SER A 54 -0.92 16.45 -11.44
CA SER A 54 0.04 17.27 -10.69
C SER A 54 1.45 17.18 -11.30
N LEU A 55 2.33 18.14 -10.97
CA LEU A 55 3.71 18.11 -11.49
C LEU A 55 4.48 16.91 -10.96
N LEU A 56 4.28 16.55 -9.70
CA LEU A 56 4.94 15.41 -9.09
C LEU A 56 4.56 14.12 -9.82
N GLU A 57 3.27 13.87 -10.01
CA GLU A 57 2.78 12.69 -10.75
C GLU A 57 3.27 12.66 -12.19
N TYR A 58 3.23 13.81 -12.88
CA TYR A 58 3.75 13.92 -14.25
C TYR A 58 5.23 13.52 -14.35
N VAL A 59 6.05 13.90 -13.37
CA VAL A 59 7.47 13.55 -13.35
C VAL A 59 7.70 12.11 -12.88
N THR A 60 7.05 11.69 -11.80
CA THR A 60 7.18 10.35 -11.21
C THR A 60 6.74 9.26 -12.20
N TRP A 61 5.63 9.46 -12.92
CA TRP A 61 5.14 8.52 -13.94
C TRP A 61 5.79 8.73 -15.30
N GLN A 62 6.72 9.69 -15.41
CA GLN A 62 7.47 9.99 -16.62
C GLN A 62 6.57 10.26 -17.82
N VAL A 63 5.45 10.97 -17.59
CA VAL A 63 4.47 11.28 -18.64
C VAL A 63 5.07 12.19 -19.72
N TYR A 64 6.19 12.85 -19.42
CA TYR A 64 6.97 13.60 -20.39
C TYR A 64 7.66 12.75 -21.46
N ASP A 65 7.78 11.44 -21.30
CA ASP A 65 8.45 10.55 -22.24
C ASP A 65 7.72 10.53 -23.61
N ASP A 66 8.47 10.35 -24.69
CA ASP A 66 7.94 10.22 -26.07
C ASP A 66 7.33 8.83 -26.33
N ARG A 67 7.52 7.86 -25.43
CA ARG A 67 6.82 6.56 -25.48
C ARG A 67 5.30 6.69 -25.39
N PHE A 68 4.79 7.82 -24.91
CA PHE A 68 3.35 8.10 -24.84
C PHE A 68 2.95 9.07 -25.94
N SER A 69 1.98 8.65 -26.76
CA SER A 69 1.24 9.55 -27.63
C SER A 69 0.47 10.59 -26.83
N GLN A 70 0.00 11.63 -27.52
CA GLN A 70 -0.76 12.69 -26.86
C GLN A 70 -2.05 12.18 -26.21
N GLU A 71 -2.75 11.29 -26.89
CA GLU A 71 -3.99 10.70 -26.41
C GLU A 71 -3.73 9.85 -25.15
N GLU A 72 -2.64 9.07 -25.13
CA GLU A 72 -2.26 8.27 -23.96
C GLU A 72 -1.92 9.15 -22.75
N LYS A 73 -1.23 10.28 -22.95
CA LYS A 73 -0.94 11.23 -21.87
C LYS A 73 -2.21 11.81 -21.24
N GLU A 74 -3.26 12.01 -22.04
CA GLU A 74 -4.54 12.53 -21.57
C GLU A 74 -5.38 11.49 -20.79
N ARG A 75 -5.00 10.21 -20.83
CA ARG A 75 -5.64 9.13 -20.07
C ARG A 75 -5.13 9.01 -18.63
N PHE A 76 -4.02 9.67 -18.28
CA PHE A 76 -3.54 9.68 -16.90
C PHE A 76 -4.51 10.46 -16.00
N VAL A 77 -4.79 9.92 -14.82
CA VAL A 77 -5.68 10.53 -13.83
C VAL A 77 -4.90 10.73 -12.53
N SER A 78 -4.90 11.96 -12.03
CA SER A 78 -4.28 12.31 -10.75
C SER A 78 -5.01 11.63 -9.58
N THR A 79 -4.29 11.34 -8.50
CA THR A 79 -4.86 10.90 -7.23
C THR A 79 -5.90 11.90 -6.70
N ALA A 80 -5.70 13.20 -6.96
CA ALA A 80 -6.63 14.27 -6.58
C ALA A 80 -7.99 14.19 -7.29
N VAL A 81 -8.07 13.49 -8.42
CA VAL A 81 -9.32 13.21 -9.14
C VAL A 81 -9.83 11.80 -8.81
N HIS A 82 -8.92 10.84 -8.69
CA HIS A 82 -9.25 9.45 -8.40
C HIS A 82 -10.05 9.29 -7.11
N TRP A 83 -9.59 9.86 -5.99
CA TRP A 83 -10.23 9.65 -4.69
C TRP A 83 -11.64 10.23 -4.60
N PRO A 84 -11.91 11.48 -5.02
CA PRO A 84 -13.28 11.99 -5.10
C PRO A 84 -14.18 11.11 -5.99
N LEU A 85 -13.68 10.69 -7.16
CA LEU A 85 -14.46 9.84 -8.06
C LEU A 85 -14.82 8.50 -7.42
N THR A 86 -13.87 7.83 -6.77
CA THR A 86 -14.11 6.59 -6.04
C THR A 86 -15.09 6.81 -4.88
N SER A 87 -14.95 7.92 -4.13
CA SER A 87 -15.85 8.25 -3.04
C SER A 87 -17.30 8.49 -3.51
N ASP A 88 -17.47 9.12 -4.67
CA ASP A 88 -18.79 9.44 -5.22
C ASP A 88 -19.44 8.24 -5.93
N SER A 89 -18.63 7.33 -6.48
CA SER A 89 -19.11 6.23 -7.34
C SER A 89 -19.25 4.89 -6.63
N CYS A 90 -18.55 4.69 -5.50
CA CYS A 90 -18.58 3.44 -4.76
C CYS A 90 -19.58 3.50 -3.60
N ASP A 91 -20.22 2.37 -3.31
CA ASP A 91 -21.08 2.22 -2.15
C ASP A 91 -20.25 2.28 -0.86
N ARG A 92 -20.34 3.42 -0.17
CA ARG A 92 -19.59 3.71 1.06
C ARG A 92 -20.03 2.86 2.25
N THR A 93 -21.17 2.15 2.18
CA THR A 93 -21.58 1.22 3.24
C THR A 93 -20.61 0.05 3.40
N TRP A 94 -19.81 -0.24 2.36
CA TRP A 94 -18.78 -1.29 2.38
C TRP A 94 -17.41 -0.82 2.88
N ASP A 95 -17.20 0.46 3.17
CA ASP A 95 -15.88 1.00 3.56
C ASP A 95 -15.28 0.24 4.74
N ALA A 96 -16.06 0.02 5.82
CA ALA A 96 -15.57 -0.67 7.00
C ALA A 96 -15.13 -2.11 6.71
N ALA A 97 -15.88 -2.82 5.87
CA ALA A 97 -15.58 -4.19 5.48
C ALA A 97 -14.37 -4.30 4.55
N THR A 98 -14.10 -3.27 3.74
CA THR A 98 -13.02 -3.28 2.73
C THR A 98 -11.71 -2.63 3.21
N GLU A 99 -11.77 -1.67 4.11
CA GLU A 99 -10.59 -0.96 4.64
C GLU A 99 -9.97 -1.63 5.87
N ASP A 100 -10.70 -2.52 6.54
CA ASP A 100 -10.23 -3.30 7.67
C ASP A 100 -9.82 -4.70 7.23
N LYS A 101 -8.52 -4.97 7.19
CA LYS A 101 -8.00 -6.20 6.60
C LYS A 101 -8.44 -7.45 7.35
N PHE A 102 -8.62 -7.36 8.66
CA PHE A 102 -9.12 -8.51 9.44
C PHE A 102 -10.60 -8.78 9.15
N LEU A 103 -11.43 -7.73 9.09
CA LEU A 103 -12.84 -7.88 8.74
C LEU A 103 -13.02 -8.38 7.30
N ALA A 104 -12.26 -7.84 6.35
CA ALA A 104 -12.24 -8.30 4.98
C ALA A 104 -11.89 -9.78 4.89
N ASP A 105 -10.77 -10.19 5.51
CA ASP A 105 -10.31 -11.58 5.50
C ASP A 105 -11.33 -12.52 6.18
N THR A 106 -12.04 -12.04 7.22
CA THR A 106 -13.11 -12.79 7.90
C THR A 106 -14.30 -13.04 6.98
N ILE A 107 -14.78 -12.01 6.28
CA ILE A 107 -15.90 -12.14 5.33
C ILE A 107 -15.52 -13.07 4.19
N LEU A 108 -14.33 -12.88 3.59
CA LEU A 108 -13.85 -13.70 2.48
C LEU A 108 -13.75 -15.18 2.90
N ARG A 109 -13.18 -15.45 4.08
CA ARG A 109 -13.06 -16.82 4.61
C ARG A 109 -14.43 -17.46 4.88
N ALA A 110 -15.40 -16.70 5.38
CA ALA A 110 -16.77 -17.19 5.58
C ALA A 110 -17.48 -17.60 4.28
N HIS A 111 -16.96 -17.16 3.13
CA HIS A 111 -17.40 -17.53 1.78
C HIS A 111 -16.43 -18.49 1.08
N ASP A 112 -15.60 -19.22 1.83
CA ASP A 112 -14.64 -20.20 1.33
C ASP A 112 -13.61 -19.61 0.32
N LEU A 113 -13.39 -18.29 0.36
CA LEU A 113 -12.37 -17.65 -0.47
C LEU A 113 -10.99 -17.73 0.19
N PRO A 114 -9.94 -18.05 -0.59
CA PRO A 114 -8.59 -18.14 -0.06
C PRO A 114 -8.08 -16.76 0.35
N VAL A 115 -7.60 -16.66 1.59
CA VAL A 115 -6.93 -15.48 2.15
C VAL A 115 -5.64 -15.91 2.83
N PRO A 116 -4.62 -15.04 2.94
CA PRO A 116 -3.44 -15.34 3.73
C PRO A 116 -3.84 -15.70 5.17
N GLU A 117 -3.15 -16.69 5.73
CA GLU A 117 -3.43 -17.13 7.10
C GLU A 117 -3.01 -16.05 8.10
N THR A 118 -4.00 -15.36 8.65
CA THR A 118 -3.81 -14.48 9.82
C THR A 118 -3.58 -15.32 11.07
N VAL A 119 -2.41 -15.15 11.69
CA VAL A 119 -1.98 -15.93 12.88
C VAL A 119 -2.08 -15.16 14.18
N ALA A 120 -2.08 -13.83 14.12
CA ALA A 120 -2.23 -12.95 15.28
C ALA A 120 -2.56 -11.51 14.83
N VAL A 121 -3.03 -10.70 15.78
CA VAL A 121 -3.22 -9.25 15.62
C VAL A 121 -2.49 -8.53 16.74
N ILE A 122 -1.64 -7.57 16.40
CA ILE A 122 -1.09 -6.61 17.37
C ILE A 122 -2.11 -5.49 17.53
N ASP A 123 -2.72 -5.40 18.70
CA ASP A 123 -3.76 -4.41 18.98
C ASP A 123 -3.84 -4.12 20.48
N ARG A 124 -3.74 -2.84 20.83
CA ARG A 124 -3.80 -2.36 22.23
C ARG A 124 -5.18 -1.80 22.60
N THR A 125 -6.17 -1.98 21.73
CA THR A 125 -7.54 -1.48 21.95
C THR A 125 -8.41 -2.54 22.62
N ILE A 126 -9.65 -2.16 22.93
CA ILE A 126 -10.66 -3.08 23.46
C ILE A 126 -11.21 -4.06 22.41
N ARG A 127 -10.82 -3.93 21.13
CA ARG A 127 -11.33 -4.79 20.05
C ARG A 127 -10.99 -6.26 20.30
N ILE A 128 -11.89 -7.11 19.85
CA ILE A 128 -11.82 -8.57 19.94
C ILE A 128 -11.71 -9.14 18.51
N PHE A 129 -10.91 -10.19 18.35
CA PHE A 129 -10.58 -10.82 17.07
C PHE A 129 -10.97 -12.31 17.02
N GLY A 130 -12.03 -12.69 17.76
CA GLY A 130 -12.46 -14.08 17.90
C GLY A 130 -11.34 -14.95 18.49
N ASP A 131 -11.09 -16.09 17.85
CA ASP A 131 -10.03 -17.04 18.25
C ASP A 131 -8.63 -16.60 17.80
N THR A 132 -8.50 -15.50 17.05
CA THR A 132 -7.19 -14.99 16.63
C THR A 132 -6.48 -14.34 17.81
N PRO A 133 -5.25 -14.78 18.16
CA PRO A 133 -4.48 -14.18 19.25
C PRO A 133 -4.33 -12.67 19.10
N LYS A 134 -4.66 -11.92 20.17
CA LYS A 134 -4.38 -10.49 20.29
C LYS A 134 -3.13 -10.28 21.13
N LEU A 135 -2.15 -9.57 20.57
CA LEU A 135 -0.86 -9.26 21.19
C LEU A 135 -0.84 -7.77 21.54
N ALA A 136 -0.90 -7.43 22.83
CA ALA A 136 -0.98 -6.04 23.29
C ALA A 136 0.29 -5.58 24.02
N THR A 137 1.12 -6.51 24.50
CA THR A 137 2.30 -6.24 25.33
C THR A 137 3.59 -6.81 24.73
N PRO A 138 4.78 -6.28 25.11
CA PRO A 138 6.06 -6.83 24.70
C PRO A 138 6.22 -8.33 25.06
N ASP A 139 5.77 -8.72 26.26
CA ASP A 139 5.87 -10.09 26.74
C ASP A 139 4.99 -11.06 25.94
N GLU A 140 3.77 -10.66 25.60
CA GLU A 140 2.88 -11.45 24.72
C GLU A 140 3.48 -11.59 23.33
N LEU A 141 4.03 -10.52 22.78
CA LEU A 141 4.67 -10.54 21.46
C LEU A 141 5.92 -11.45 21.47
N ARG A 142 6.75 -11.37 22.52
CA ARG A 142 7.91 -12.27 22.72
C ARG A 142 7.47 -13.71 22.80
N ALA A 143 6.55 -14.03 23.70
CA ALA A 143 6.04 -15.39 23.87
C ALA A 143 5.43 -15.96 22.58
N PHE A 144 4.81 -15.11 21.76
CA PHE A 144 4.28 -15.50 20.48
C PHE A 144 5.38 -15.75 19.43
N LEU A 145 6.33 -14.83 19.27
CA LEU A 145 7.33 -14.92 18.19
C LEU A 145 8.41 -15.98 18.45
N THR A 146 8.73 -16.28 19.70
CA THR A 146 9.74 -17.30 20.05
C THR A 146 9.20 -18.73 20.09
N LYS A 147 7.89 -18.92 19.86
CA LYS A 147 7.29 -20.25 19.76
C LYS A 147 7.65 -20.91 18.42
N ASP A 148 8.10 -22.16 18.48
CA ASP A 148 8.48 -22.94 17.29
C ASP A 148 7.40 -22.94 16.21
N GLY A 149 7.82 -22.72 14.97
CA GLY A 149 6.95 -22.73 13.79
C GLY A 149 6.14 -21.46 13.57
N ASN A 150 6.31 -20.39 14.36
CA ASN A 150 5.60 -19.12 14.15
C ASN A 150 6.25 -18.16 13.15
N LEU A 151 7.49 -18.37 12.76
CA LEU A 151 8.25 -17.49 11.87
C LEU A 151 8.60 -18.17 10.54
N PRO A 152 8.80 -17.42 9.44
CA PRO A 152 8.71 -15.95 9.31
C PRO A 152 7.25 -15.45 9.19
N LEU A 153 7.05 -14.15 9.42
CA LEU A 153 5.73 -13.49 9.32
C LEU A 153 5.77 -12.21 8.50
N PHE A 154 4.64 -11.93 7.86
CA PHE A 154 4.35 -10.67 7.19
C PHE A 154 3.35 -9.87 8.01
N GLY A 155 3.69 -8.63 8.36
CA GLY A 155 2.84 -7.73 9.11
C GLY A 155 2.40 -6.54 8.27
N LYS A 156 1.14 -6.16 8.42
CA LYS A 156 0.55 -4.99 7.74
C LYS A 156 -0.37 -4.26 8.70
N ALA A 157 -0.40 -2.93 8.62
CA ALA A 157 -1.37 -2.13 9.36
C ALA A 157 -2.79 -2.64 9.06
N LEU A 158 -3.58 -2.81 10.11
CA LEU A 158 -4.92 -3.37 10.09
C LEU A 158 -5.83 -2.57 9.15
N ARG A 159 -5.70 -1.24 9.20
CA ARG A 159 -6.30 -0.28 8.27
C ARG A 159 -5.21 0.45 7.49
N GLY A 160 -5.59 1.05 6.37
CA GLY A 160 -4.69 1.83 5.52
C GLY A 160 -4.38 1.15 4.17
N ILE A 161 -3.88 1.96 3.24
CA ILE A 161 -3.70 1.63 1.83
C ILE A 161 -2.25 1.90 1.39
N GLY A 162 -1.84 1.33 0.26
CA GLY A 162 -0.54 1.67 -0.38
C GLY A 162 0.69 0.95 0.18
N SER A 163 0.50 -0.14 0.94
CA SER A 163 1.60 -0.95 1.49
C SER A 163 2.54 -0.21 2.47
N PHE A 164 2.12 0.96 2.97
CA PHE A 164 2.87 1.68 3.99
C PHE A 164 2.87 0.93 5.32
N GLY A 165 4.00 0.98 6.02
CA GLY A 165 4.19 0.32 7.31
C GLY A 165 4.25 -1.21 7.22
N VAL A 166 4.42 -1.80 6.03
CA VAL A 166 4.61 -3.25 5.93
C VAL A 166 5.91 -3.66 6.64
N ILE A 167 5.82 -4.75 7.40
CA ILE A 167 6.96 -5.34 8.10
C ILE A 167 7.12 -6.81 7.68
N HIS A 168 8.37 -7.27 7.62
CA HIS A 168 8.69 -8.67 7.42
C HIS A 168 9.55 -9.14 8.59
N ILE A 169 8.96 -9.95 9.47
CA ILE A 169 9.63 -10.54 10.62
C ILE A 169 10.29 -11.83 10.18
N SER A 170 11.62 -11.81 10.13
CA SER A 170 12.45 -12.93 9.70
C SER A 170 12.84 -13.88 10.82
N GLY A 171 12.86 -13.37 12.06
CA GLY A 171 13.34 -14.08 13.23
C GLY A 171 12.99 -13.33 14.51
N ALA A 172 13.16 -13.97 15.66
CA ALA A 172 13.10 -13.34 16.97
C ALA A 172 13.90 -14.17 17.98
N ASP A 173 14.45 -13.51 19.00
CA ASP A 173 15.15 -14.12 20.12
C ASP A 173 14.57 -13.65 21.47
N GLU A 174 15.24 -13.92 22.59
CA GLU A 174 14.78 -13.53 23.93
C GLU A 174 14.58 -12.02 24.10
N THR A 175 15.27 -11.20 23.31
CA THR A 175 15.38 -9.76 23.50
C THR A 175 14.98 -8.95 22.26
N HIS A 176 15.14 -9.50 21.06
CA HIS A 176 15.01 -8.77 19.81
C HIS A 176 14.09 -9.46 18.80
N ILE A 177 13.52 -8.62 17.93
CA ILE A 177 12.81 -9.01 16.70
C ILE A 177 13.72 -8.69 15.52
N HIS A 178 13.93 -9.66 14.63
CA HIS A 178 14.74 -9.51 13.42
C HIS A 178 13.87 -9.18 12.21
N LEU A 179 14.03 -7.97 11.67
CA LEU A 179 13.26 -7.46 10.53
C LEU A 179 14.10 -7.50 9.25
N LYS A 180 13.47 -7.71 8.08
CA LYS A 180 14.20 -7.66 6.80
C LYS A 180 14.52 -6.24 6.32
N SER A 181 13.70 -5.26 6.69
CA SER A 181 13.76 -3.90 6.13
C SER A 181 14.52 -2.89 7.00
N MET A 182 14.93 -3.29 8.20
CA MET A 182 15.64 -2.44 9.16
C MET A 182 16.39 -3.31 10.18
N ASP A 183 17.20 -2.65 11.02
CA ASP A 183 17.94 -3.30 12.09
C ASP A 183 17.01 -4.03 13.08
N SER A 184 17.57 -5.00 13.80
CA SER A 184 16.85 -5.69 14.86
C SER A 184 16.48 -4.72 15.98
N VAL A 185 15.29 -4.89 16.55
CA VAL A 185 14.74 -3.99 17.57
C VAL A 185 14.25 -4.78 18.77
N THR A 186 14.28 -4.17 19.95
CA THR A 186 13.68 -4.76 21.16
C THR A 186 12.16 -4.86 21.01
N TYR A 187 11.51 -5.73 21.79
CA TYR A 187 10.05 -5.86 21.78
C TYR A 187 9.35 -4.55 22.18
N GLU A 188 9.89 -3.85 23.17
CA GLU A 188 9.43 -2.55 23.63
C GLU A 188 9.54 -1.50 22.52
N ASP A 189 10.71 -1.38 21.90
CA ASP A 189 10.95 -0.40 20.85
C ASP A 189 10.13 -0.73 19.60
N PHE A 190 9.94 -2.00 19.28
CA PHE A 190 9.09 -2.42 18.18
C PHE A 190 7.65 -1.94 18.38
N LEU A 191 7.05 -2.22 19.55
CA LEU A 191 5.67 -1.77 19.83
C LEU A 191 5.56 -0.24 19.91
N LYS A 192 6.55 0.43 20.46
CA LYS A 192 6.52 1.89 20.66
C LYS A 192 6.81 2.68 19.38
N THR A 193 7.80 2.26 18.61
CA THR A 193 8.38 3.06 17.51
C THR A 193 8.00 2.54 16.13
N VAL A 194 7.98 1.22 15.93
CA VAL A 194 7.65 0.61 14.63
C VAL A 194 6.14 0.51 14.46
N ILE A 195 5.45 -0.03 15.47
CA ILE A 195 3.99 -0.20 15.46
C ILE A 195 3.29 1.10 15.86
N GLY A 196 3.77 1.76 16.93
CA GLY A 196 3.15 2.96 17.47
C GLY A 196 1.69 2.71 17.82
N ASP A 197 0.81 3.69 17.56
CA ASP A 197 -0.63 3.60 17.87
C ASP A 197 -1.46 2.85 16.82
N THR A 198 -0.80 2.20 15.86
CA THR A 198 -1.46 1.48 14.77
C THR A 198 -1.63 0.01 15.12
N SER A 199 -2.81 -0.55 14.87
CA SER A 199 -3.03 -2.00 14.98
C SER A 199 -2.50 -2.71 13.74
N TYR A 200 -1.98 -3.92 13.89
CA TYR A 200 -1.38 -4.71 12.81
C TYR A 200 -1.95 -6.11 12.75
N VAL A 201 -2.14 -6.64 11.55
CA VAL A 201 -2.39 -8.06 11.34
C VAL A 201 -1.08 -8.76 10.97
N LEU A 202 -0.80 -9.90 11.61
CA LEU A 202 0.34 -10.76 11.32
C LEU A 202 -0.15 -11.98 10.53
N GLN A 203 0.50 -12.26 9.40
CA GLN A 203 0.12 -13.31 8.46
C GLN A 203 1.30 -14.22 8.12
N ARG A 204 1.01 -15.47 7.77
CA ARG A 204 2.01 -16.33 7.13
C ARG A 204 2.49 -15.71 5.83
N VAL A 205 3.80 -15.81 5.58
CA VAL A 205 4.39 -15.32 4.34
C VAL A 205 3.91 -16.18 3.18
N VAL A 206 3.20 -15.56 2.24
CA VAL A 206 2.76 -16.21 1.01
C VAL A 206 3.95 -16.30 0.06
N GLN A 207 4.30 -17.52 -0.33
CA GLN A 207 5.35 -17.77 -1.32
C GLN A 207 4.78 -17.65 -2.73
N ASN A 208 5.61 -17.17 -3.65
CA ASN A 208 5.27 -17.18 -5.05
C ASN A 208 5.22 -18.62 -5.57
N HIS A 209 4.45 -18.83 -6.64
CA HIS A 209 4.53 -20.06 -7.40
C HIS A 209 5.92 -20.20 -8.03
N SER A 210 6.47 -21.42 -8.07
CA SER A 210 7.84 -21.70 -8.55
C SER A 210 8.16 -21.16 -9.95
N MET A 211 7.13 -21.01 -10.79
CA MET A 211 7.24 -20.40 -12.13
C MET A 211 7.74 -18.95 -12.11
N ILE A 212 7.44 -18.19 -11.05
CA ILE A 212 7.75 -16.76 -10.98
C ILE A 212 8.66 -16.36 -9.82
N ASP A 213 9.06 -17.32 -8.99
CA ASP A 213 9.81 -17.05 -7.75
C ASP A 213 11.17 -16.38 -8.05
N ASP A 214 11.85 -16.82 -9.10
CA ASP A 214 13.13 -16.25 -9.54
C ASP A 214 13.04 -14.81 -10.05
N PHE A 215 11.83 -14.32 -10.35
CA PHE A 215 11.62 -12.95 -10.86
C PHE A 215 11.15 -11.97 -9.79
N CYS A 216 10.88 -12.42 -8.57
CA CYS A 216 10.23 -11.61 -7.55
C CYS A 216 10.99 -11.65 -6.22
N CYS A 217 11.30 -10.49 -5.64
CA CYS A 217 11.90 -10.43 -4.29
C CYS A 217 10.85 -10.52 -3.16
N ALA A 218 9.56 -10.43 -3.51
CA ALA A 218 8.40 -10.52 -2.62
C ALA A 218 7.19 -11.11 -3.36
N THR A 219 6.09 -11.38 -2.64
CA THR A 219 4.87 -11.96 -3.22
C THR A 219 4.32 -11.09 -4.37
N ALA A 220 4.23 -11.65 -5.57
CA ALA A 220 3.63 -11.01 -6.72
C ALA A 220 2.11 -10.95 -6.57
N THR A 221 1.50 -9.89 -7.09
CA THR A 221 0.05 -9.67 -6.98
C THR A 221 -0.53 -9.25 -8.32
N VAL A 222 -1.81 -9.54 -8.53
CA VAL A 222 -2.56 -8.99 -9.67
C VAL A 222 -3.48 -7.89 -9.14
N ARG A 223 -3.33 -6.68 -9.67
CA ARG A 223 -4.25 -5.58 -9.39
C ARG A 223 -5.39 -5.63 -10.40
N LEU A 224 -6.60 -5.84 -9.90
CA LEU A 224 -7.82 -5.83 -10.69
C LEU A 224 -8.57 -4.51 -10.47
N VAL A 225 -9.04 -3.91 -11.55
CA VAL A 225 -10.07 -2.87 -11.48
C VAL A 225 -11.41 -3.56 -11.62
N THR A 226 -12.24 -3.48 -10.59
CA THR A 226 -13.55 -4.13 -10.57
C THR A 226 -14.66 -3.09 -10.70
N LEU A 227 -15.57 -3.29 -11.65
CA LEU A 227 -16.81 -2.53 -11.78
C LEU A 227 -17.97 -3.42 -11.37
N VAL A 228 -18.60 -3.11 -10.24
CA VAL A 228 -19.75 -3.83 -9.71
C VAL A 228 -21.02 -3.04 -10.02
N ARG A 229 -22.01 -3.71 -10.61
CA ARG A 229 -23.37 -3.24 -10.83
C ARG A 229 -24.33 -4.25 -10.19
N GLU A 230 -25.59 -3.86 -10.06
CA GLU A 230 -26.63 -4.68 -9.43
C GLU A 230 -26.66 -6.15 -9.91
N ASN A 231 -26.45 -6.39 -11.19
CA ASN A 231 -26.52 -7.72 -11.80
C ASN A 231 -25.27 -8.10 -12.62
N ASP A 232 -24.14 -7.41 -12.43
CA ASP A 232 -22.95 -7.60 -13.27
C ASP A 232 -21.65 -7.22 -12.54
N VAL A 233 -20.59 -8.00 -12.74
CA VAL A 233 -19.24 -7.72 -12.24
C VAL A 233 -18.27 -7.80 -13.41
N ARG A 234 -17.58 -6.70 -13.71
CA ARG A 234 -16.60 -6.62 -14.79
C ARG A 234 -15.21 -6.27 -14.30
N PHE A 235 -14.21 -6.84 -14.97
CA PHE A 235 -12.80 -6.57 -14.73
C PHE A 235 -12.15 -5.95 -15.97
N PRO A 236 -12.38 -4.65 -16.25
CA PRO A 236 -11.87 -4.01 -17.47
C PRO A 236 -10.34 -3.96 -17.56
N PHE A 237 -9.64 -4.04 -16.43
CA PHE A 237 -8.18 -4.00 -16.38
C PHE A 237 -7.64 -4.96 -15.33
N ALA A 238 -6.57 -5.66 -15.69
CA ALA A 238 -5.72 -6.43 -14.81
C ALA A 238 -4.27 -5.99 -15.03
N ALA A 239 -3.56 -5.70 -13.95
CA ALA A 239 -2.13 -5.38 -14.00
C ALA A 239 -1.36 -6.33 -13.08
N PHE A 240 -0.35 -6.99 -13.63
CA PHE A 240 0.52 -7.84 -12.83
C PHE A 240 1.61 -7.00 -12.16
N SER A 241 1.65 -7.04 -10.83
CA SER A 241 2.63 -6.34 -10.01
C SER A 241 3.69 -7.34 -9.57
N ILE A 242 4.87 -7.21 -10.17
CA ILE A 242 6.07 -8.00 -9.87
C ILE A 242 6.99 -7.12 -9.01
N PRO A 243 7.13 -7.39 -7.71
CA PRO A 243 8.08 -6.70 -6.86
C PRO A 243 9.52 -7.06 -7.28
N GLY A 244 10.30 -6.05 -7.65
CA GLY A 244 11.73 -6.16 -7.96
C GLY A 244 12.62 -5.76 -6.80
#